data_AF-A0A7C7A4M6-F1
#
_entry.id   AF-A0A7C7A4M6-F1
#
_cell.length_a   1.000
_cell.length_b   1.000
_cell.length_c   1.000
_cell.angle_alpha   90.00
_cell.angle_beta   90.00
_cell.angle_gamma   90.00
#
_symmetry.space_group_name_H-M   'P 1'
#
loop_
_entity.id
_entity.type
_entity.pdbx_description
1 polymer ?
#
loop_
_entity_poly.entity_id
_entity_poly.type
_entity_poly.pdbx_seq_one_letter_code
_entity_poly.pdbx_strand_id
1 'polypeptide(L)'
;MFHLILKDFYISRKYLLLIILIAGFVSGTMFYDSKISGIVFPLVMICYGMLARSCYHDDKDRGDVFLRMMPIKPSTIVFSKYLFGLLLIVVGFFPYMALAVLGKHFGLNLNIEYSAMAVSLLIISFAHSVYLPVFFKHGYMKARTFQTVFYIGIMIISLSLKSIIETIKLSVSISQVRWLVEPLNIMIKIFSKNNIMLSVVVILFSLIISAISAMVSVRLYQTAKS
;
A
#
# COMPACT_ATOMS: atom_id res chain seq x y z
N MET A 1 1.45 23.06 -4.77
CA MET A 1 1.51 21.58 -4.66
C MET A 1 2.87 21.11 -4.14
N PHE A 2 3.98 21.40 -4.85
CA PHE A 2 5.31 20.84 -4.54
C PHE A 2 5.81 21.14 -3.11
N HIS A 3 5.62 22.36 -2.62
CA HIS A 3 5.96 22.73 -1.24
C HIS A 3 5.24 21.89 -0.17
N LEU A 4 4.01 21.45 -0.41
CA LEU A 4 3.26 20.59 0.52
C LEU A 4 3.88 19.19 0.60
N ILE A 5 4.34 18.68 -0.54
CA ILE A 5 4.99 17.38 -0.64
C ILE A 5 6.37 17.41 0.01
N LEU A 6 7.16 18.46 -0.24
CA LEU A 6 8.45 18.68 0.42
C LEU A 6 8.29 18.78 1.93
N LYS A 7 7.24 19.45 2.41
CA LYS A 7 6.89 19.50 3.84
C LYS A 7 6.71 18.08 4.40
N ASP A 8 5.93 17.22 3.73
CA ASP A 8 5.67 15.86 4.18
C ASP A 8 6.95 14.99 4.24
N PHE A 9 7.85 15.15 3.26
CA PHE A 9 9.18 14.52 3.28
C PHE A 9 10.05 15.05 4.42
N TYR A 10 10.08 16.37 4.61
CA TYR A 10 10.90 17.03 5.64
C TYR A 10 10.49 16.59 7.04
N ILE A 11 9.20 16.52 7.32
CA ILE A 11 8.65 16.03 8.60
C ILE A 11 9.04 14.56 8.82
N SER A 12 8.98 13.74 7.76
CA SER A 12 9.21 12.30 7.85
C SER A 12 10.68 11.88 7.77
N ARG A 13 11.63 12.80 7.54
CA ARG A 13 13.04 12.48 7.21
C ARG A 13 13.76 11.57 8.22
N LYS A 14 13.56 11.79 9.52
CA LYS A 14 14.21 10.98 10.57
C LYS A 14 13.60 9.58 10.62
N TYR A 15 12.30 9.50 10.42
CA TYR A 15 11.56 8.23 10.36
C TYR A 15 11.88 7.45 9.09
N LEU A 16 12.15 8.15 7.98
CA LEU A 16 12.54 7.58 6.69
C LEU A 16 13.83 6.73 6.83
N LEU A 17 14.87 7.26 7.46
CA LEU A 17 16.11 6.51 7.71
C LEU A 17 15.86 5.25 8.54
N LEU A 18 15.09 5.37 9.62
CA LEU A 18 14.75 4.25 10.51
C LEU A 18 13.95 3.17 9.76
N ILE A 19 12.93 3.57 8.99
CA ILE A 19 12.07 2.60 8.30
C ILE A 19 12.78 1.94 7.12
N ILE A 20 13.68 2.64 6.44
CA ILE A 20 14.55 2.04 5.41
C ILE A 20 15.48 1.00 6.03
N LEU A 21 16.07 1.28 7.19
CA LEU A 21 16.94 0.33 7.87
C LEU A 21 16.19 -0.94 8.29
N ILE A 22 15.01 -0.79 8.88
CA ILE A 22 14.15 -1.92 9.27
C ILE A 22 13.69 -2.70 8.02
N ALA A 23 13.24 -2.00 6.98
CA ALA A 23 12.84 -2.60 5.72
C ALA A 23 13.98 -3.40 5.07
N GLY A 24 15.20 -2.86 5.10
CA GLY A 24 16.39 -3.55 4.63
C GLY A 24 16.66 -4.84 5.41
N PHE A 25 16.61 -4.78 6.73
CA PHE A 25 16.78 -5.97 7.59
C PHE A 25 15.71 -7.04 7.33
N VAL A 26 14.43 -6.64 7.27
CA VAL A 26 13.30 -7.55 6.99
C VAL A 26 13.42 -8.17 5.61
N SER A 27 13.82 -7.38 4.60
CA SER A 27 14.01 -7.93 3.26
C SER A 27 15.13 -8.98 3.23
N GLY A 28 16.25 -8.71 3.92
CA GLY A 28 17.37 -9.65 4.03
C GLY A 28 16.98 -11.00 4.63
N THR A 29 16.14 -11.02 5.67
CA THR A 29 15.66 -12.26 6.28
C THR A 29 14.64 -12.99 5.41
N MET A 30 13.72 -12.26 4.77
CA MET A 30 12.69 -12.85 3.90
C MET A 30 13.25 -13.47 2.62
N PHE A 31 14.37 -12.94 2.09
CA PHE A 31 15.07 -13.55 0.95
C PHE A 31 15.72 -14.89 1.29
N TYR A 32 16.07 -15.12 2.55
CA TYR A 32 16.72 -16.36 2.96
C TYR A 32 15.73 -17.54 3.06
N ASP A 33 14.48 -17.26 3.44
CA ASP A 33 13.57 -18.29 3.96
C ASP A 33 12.30 -18.54 3.13
N SER A 34 11.93 -17.67 2.17
CA SER A 34 10.54 -17.65 1.67
C SER A 34 10.32 -17.65 0.15
N LYS A 35 9.20 -18.29 -0.25
CA LYS A 35 8.59 -18.33 -1.60
C LYS A 35 7.91 -17.00 -2.01
N ILE A 36 7.91 -16.00 -1.12
CA ILE A 36 7.31 -14.69 -1.35
C ILE A 36 8.44 -13.73 -1.64
N SER A 37 8.35 -12.99 -2.73
CA SER A 37 9.34 -11.97 -3.09
C SER A 37 9.59 -11.04 -1.89
N GLY A 38 10.82 -11.02 -1.37
CA GLY A 38 11.21 -10.27 -0.17
C GLY A 38 11.07 -8.75 -0.28
N ILE A 39 10.55 -8.22 -1.40
CA ILE A 39 10.27 -6.81 -1.64
C ILE A 39 8.89 -6.35 -1.17
N VAL A 40 7.86 -7.20 -1.24
CA VAL A 40 6.46 -6.75 -1.09
C VAL A 40 6.20 -6.21 0.30
N PHE A 41 6.58 -6.95 1.34
CA PHE A 41 6.37 -6.55 2.73
C PHE A 41 7.13 -5.26 3.12
N PRO A 42 8.45 -5.16 2.90
CA PRO A 42 9.19 -3.94 3.21
C PRO A 42 8.65 -2.70 2.49
N LEU A 43 8.29 -2.82 1.20
CA LEU A 43 7.79 -1.70 0.42
C LEU A 43 6.45 -1.17 0.96
N VAL A 44 5.54 -2.08 1.31
CA VAL A 44 4.25 -1.74 1.96
C VAL A 44 4.50 -1.06 3.31
N MET A 45 5.44 -1.58 4.10
CA MET A 45 5.79 -1.02 5.41
C MET A 45 6.30 0.42 5.31
N ILE A 46 7.23 0.70 4.37
CA ILE A 46 7.76 2.05 4.13
C ILE A 46 6.62 2.99 3.71
N CYS A 47 5.86 2.62 2.68
CA CYS A 47 4.86 3.51 2.09
C CYS A 47 3.72 3.82 3.06
N TYR A 48 3.13 2.78 3.67
CA TYR A 48 2.05 2.95 4.62
C TYR A 48 2.52 3.65 5.91
N GLY A 49 3.67 3.24 6.46
CA GLY A 49 4.22 3.80 7.67
C GLY A 49 4.50 5.30 7.55
N MET A 50 5.13 5.72 6.45
CA MET A 50 5.42 7.13 6.20
C MET A 50 4.17 7.96 5.92
N LEU A 51 3.22 7.44 5.14
CA LEU A 51 1.97 8.14 4.87
C LEU A 51 1.14 8.33 6.17
N ALA A 52 1.00 7.27 6.97
CA ALA A 52 0.33 7.36 8.26
C ALA A 52 1.04 8.32 9.23
N ARG A 53 2.38 8.37 9.21
CA ARG A 53 3.16 9.30 10.03
C ARG A 53 2.94 10.77 9.63
N SER A 54 2.93 11.06 8.33
CA SER A 54 2.60 12.39 7.81
C SER A 54 1.20 12.81 8.25
N CYS A 55 0.20 11.93 8.12
CA CYS A 55 -1.17 12.20 8.56
C CYS A 55 -1.29 12.40 10.09
N TYR A 56 -0.51 11.68 10.89
CA TYR A 56 -0.47 11.88 12.34
C TYR A 56 0.04 13.28 12.71
N HIS A 57 1.10 13.75 12.06
CA HIS A 57 1.66 15.07 12.33
C HIS A 57 0.70 16.18 11.91
N ASP A 58 0.04 16.03 10.76
CA ASP A 58 -0.97 17.00 10.31
C ASP A 58 -2.15 17.09 11.29
N ASP A 59 -2.60 15.98 11.91
CA ASP A 59 -3.68 16.01 12.91
C ASP A 59 -3.21 16.53 14.27
N LYS A 60 -2.01 16.12 14.71
CA LYS A 60 -1.42 16.53 16.00
C LYS A 60 -1.22 18.05 16.08
N ASP A 61 -0.73 18.65 15.00
CA ASP A 61 -0.39 20.07 14.96
C ASP A 61 -1.55 20.95 14.44
N ARG A 62 -2.78 20.39 14.33
CA ARG A 62 -3.95 21.05 13.72
C ARG A 62 -3.65 21.61 12.32
N GLY A 63 -2.81 20.90 11.57
CA GLY A 63 -2.41 21.24 10.21
C GLY A 63 -3.58 21.32 9.25
N ASP A 64 -4.66 20.56 9.50
CA ASP A 64 -5.91 20.63 8.73
C ASP A 64 -6.62 21.99 8.86
N VAL A 65 -6.62 22.60 10.04
CA VAL A 65 -7.18 23.94 10.28
C VAL A 65 -6.25 25.00 9.66
N PHE A 66 -4.95 24.85 9.85
CA PHE A 66 -3.95 25.75 9.27
C PHE A 66 -3.99 25.79 7.75
N LEU A 67 -4.05 24.63 7.09
CA LEU A 67 -4.12 24.53 5.63
C LEU A 67 -5.43 25.10 5.05
N ARG A 68 -6.53 25.09 5.82
CA ARG A 68 -7.81 25.70 5.43
C ARG A 68 -7.81 27.23 5.50
N MET A 69 -6.99 27.81 6.38
CA MET A 69 -6.84 29.27 6.48
C MET A 69 -5.95 29.85 5.37
N MET A 70 -5.16 29.01 4.69
CA MET A 70 -4.38 29.44 3.53
C MET A 70 -5.26 29.55 2.28
N PRO A 71 -4.92 30.44 1.34
CA PRO A 71 -5.58 30.55 0.03
C PRO A 71 -5.18 29.40 -0.91
N ILE A 72 -5.32 28.15 -0.46
CA ILE A 72 -4.98 26.93 -1.19
C ILE A 72 -6.26 26.16 -1.48
N LYS A 73 -6.42 25.70 -2.72
CA LYS A 73 -7.58 24.90 -3.12
C LYS A 73 -7.62 23.58 -2.35
N PRO A 74 -8.79 23.13 -1.85
CA PRO A 74 -8.94 21.85 -1.15
C PRO A 74 -8.42 20.65 -1.96
N SER A 75 -8.61 20.68 -3.28
CA SER A 75 -8.10 19.65 -4.19
C SER A 75 -6.57 19.55 -4.18
N THR A 76 -5.85 20.67 -4.06
CA THR A 76 -4.38 20.70 -4.02
C THR A 76 -3.83 19.99 -2.79
N ILE A 77 -4.50 20.12 -1.65
CA ILE A 77 -4.12 19.46 -0.39
C ILE A 77 -4.28 17.95 -0.54
N VAL A 78 -5.44 17.51 -1.03
CA VAL A 78 -5.72 16.08 -1.24
C VAL A 78 -4.74 15.47 -2.25
N PHE A 79 -4.61 16.07 -3.43
CA PHE A 79 -3.70 15.57 -4.47
C PHE A 79 -2.24 15.55 -4.00
N SER A 80 -1.79 16.50 -3.16
CA SER A 80 -0.44 16.45 -2.61
C SER A 80 -0.18 15.19 -1.77
N LYS A 81 -1.17 14.70 -1.01
CA LYS A 81 -1.01 13.46 -0.22
C LYS A 81 -0.99 12.20 -1.08
N TYR A 82 -1.80 12.13 -2.13
CA TYR A 82 -1.73 11.01 -3.09
C TYR A 82 -0.41 11.00 -3.86
N LEU A 83 0.06 12.18 -4.29
CA LEU A 83 1.36 12.28 -4.97
C LEU A 83 2.53 11.94 -4.03
N PHE A 84 2.45 12.35 -2.75
CA PHE A 84 3.40 11.94 -1.73
C PHE A 84 3.42 10.41 -1.59
N GLY A 85 2.25 9.76 -1.50
CA GLY A 85 2.15 8.29 -1.48
C GLY A 85 2.79 7.61 -2.69
N LEU A 86 2.61 8.16 -3.90
CA LEU A 86 3.26 7.64 -5.12
C LEU A 86 4.78 7.83 -5.11
N LEU A 87 5.27 8.99 -4.66
CA LEU A 87 6.71 9.25 -4.53
C LEU A 87 7.37 8.33 -3.50
N LEU A 88 6.67 8.01 -2.40
CA LEU A 88 7.16 7.05 -1.41
C LEU A 88 7.40 5.66 -1.99
N ILE A 89 6.61 5.25 -2.99
CA ILE A 89 6.84 3.97 -3.67
C ILE A 89 8.15 4.00 -4.44
N VAL A 90 8.42 5.08 -5.17
CA VAL A 90 9.71 5.28 -5.86
C VAL A 90 10.86 5.27 -4.85
N VAL A 91 10.71 5.96 -3.72
CA VAL A 91 11.71 5.97 -2.65
C VAL A 91 11.91 4.58 -2.05
N GLY A 92 10.84 3.81 -1.86
CA GLY A 92 10.87 2.44 -1.33
C GLY A 92 11.58 1.44 -2.24
N PHE A 93 11.69 1.70 -3.55
CA PHE A 93 12.42 0.84 -4.46
C PHE A 93 13.95 0.97 -4.36
N PHE A 94 14.48 2.13 -3.97
CA PHE A 94 15.93 2.32 -3.83
C PHE A 94 16.61 1.34 -2.87
N PRO A 95 16.12 1.10 -1.64
CA PRO A 95 16.77 0.14 -0.74
C PRO A 95 16.72 -1.29 -1.28
N TYR A 96 15.65 -1.67 -1.99
CA TYR A 96 15.57 -2.97 -2.65
C TYR A 96 16.60 -3.11 -3.77
N MET A 97 16.73 -2.08 -4.62
CA MET A 97 17.73 -2.09 -5.70
C MET A 97 19.16 -2.13 -5.15
N ALA A 98 19.43 -1.40 -4.06
CA ALA A 98 20.71 -1.45 -3.36
C ALA A 98 21.00 -2.87 -2.83
N LEU A 99 20.01 -3.53 -2.22
CA LEU A 99 20.16 -4.90 -1.73
C LEU A 99 20.32 -5.94 -2.85
N ALA A 100 19.63 -5.79 -3.97
CA ALA A 100 19.79 -6.67 -5.13
C ALA A 100 21.24 -6.60 -5.69
N VAL A 101 21.81 -5.39 -5.76
CA VAL A 101 23.19 -5.18 -6.21
C VAL A 101 24.20 -5.72 -5.20
N LEU A 102 24.04 -5.40 -3.91
CA LEU A 102 24.94 -5.84 -2.85
C LEU A 102 24.86 -7.36 -2.62
N GLY A 103 23.66 -7.93 -2.66
CA GLY A 103 23.43 -9.37 -2.47
C GLY A 103 24.15 -10.22 -3.52
N LYS A 104 24.30 -9.71 -4.75
CA LYS A 104 25.08 -10.38 -5.80
C LYS A 104 26.55 -10.61 -5.39
N HIS A 105 27.15 -9.70 -4.60
CA HIS A 105 28.51 -9.88 -4.08
C HIS A 105 28.59 -10.92 -2.96
N PHE A 106 27.50 -11.15 -2.24
CA PHE A 106 27.39 -12.17 -1.19
C PHE A 106 26.85 -13.52 -1.69
N GLY A 107 26.76 -13.72 -3.01
CA GLY A 107 26.27 -14.97 -3.62
C GLY A 107 24.74 -15.15 -3.56
N LEU A 108 23.99 -14.12 -3.16
CA LEU A 108 22.53 -14.12 -3.17
C LEU A 108 22.04 -13.73 -4.57
N ASN A 109 21.37 -14.66 -5.26
CA ASN A 109 20.84 -14.44 -6.59
C ASN A 109 19.48 -13.71 -6.52
N LEU A 110 19.52 -12.42 -6.16
CA LEU A 110 18.34 -11.57 -6.01
C LEU A 110 17.89 -11.05 -7.37
N ASN A 111 16.96 -11.77 -8.01
CA ASN A 111 16.33 -11.29 -9.24
C ASN A 111 15.26 -10.24 -8.95
N ILE A 112 15.26 -9.17 -9.74
CA ILE A 112 14.22 -8.14 -9.71
C ILE A 112 12.96 -8.73 -10.35
N GLU A 113 11.99 -9.09 -9.52
CA GLU A 113 10.70 -9.60 -9.98
C GLU A 113 9.73 -8.44 -10.26
N TYR A 114 9.48 -8.16 -11.54
CA TYR A 114 8.54 -7.12 -11.96
C TYR A 114 7.11 -7.40 -11.48
N SER A 115 6.71 -8.68 -11.42
CA SER A 115 5.43 -9.11 -10.86
C SER A 115 5.28 -8.70 -9.40
N ALA A 116 6.32 -8.90 -8.59
CA ALA A 116 6.34 -8.52 -7.18
C ALA A 116 6.22 -7.00 -6.99
N MET A 117 6.92 -6.22 -7.81
CA MET A 117 6.81 -4.76 -7.81
C MET A 117 5.38 -4.31 -8.13
N ALA A 118 4.76 -4.87 -9.18
CA ALA A 118 3.40 -4.53 -9.56
C ALA A 118 2.36 -4.91 -8.48
N VAL A 119 2.52 -6.09 -7.86
CA VAL A 119 1.65 -6.53 -6.75
C VAL A 119 1.79 -5.62 -5.54
N SER A 120 3.02 -5.23 -5.17
CA SER A 120 3.24 -4.29 -4.07
C SER A 120 2.60 -2.92 -4.32
N LEU A 121 2.69 -2.40 -5.55
CA LEU A 121 2.02 -1.18 -5.99
C LEU A 121 0.50 -1.27 -5.86
N LEU A 122 -0.10 -2.40 -6.26
CA LEU A 122 -1.53 -2.64 -6.12
C LEU A 122 -1.94 -2.63 -4.64
N ILE A 123 -1.22 -3.36 -3.78
CA ILE A 123 -1.53 -3.45 -2.34
C ILE A 123 -1.45 -2.06 -1.69
N ILE A 124 -0.41 -1.28 -2.00
CA ILE A 124 -0.25 0.08 -1.45
C ILE A 124 -1.34 1.02 -1.96
N SER A 125 -1.64 0.97 -3.25
CA SER A 125 -2.69 1.80 -3.85
C SER A 125 -4.05 1.47 -3.24
N PHE A 126 -4.35 0.18 -3.04
CA PHE A 126 -5.55 -0.26 -2.36
C PHE A 126 -5.59 0.22 -0.90
N ALA A 127 -4.50 0.07 -0.15
CA ALA A 127 -4.38 0.56 1.22
C ALA A 127 -4.62 2.08 1.33
N HIS A 128 -3.96 2.86 0.47
CA HIS A 128 -4.14 4.31 0.43
C HIS A 128 -5.56 4.71 0.01
N SER A 129 -6.16 3.96 -0.92
CA SER A 129 -7.50 4.24 -1.43
C SER A 129 -8.58 4.11 -0.37
N VAL A 130 -8.38 3.28 0.65
CA VAL A 130 -9.30 3.11 1.77
C VAL A 130 -8.96 4.10 2.89
N TYR A 131 -7.67 4.26 3.20
CA TYR A 131 -7.22 5.08 4.32
C TYR A 131 -7.44 6.59 4.11
N LEU A 132 -7.04 7.14 2.96
CA LEU A 132 -7.04 8.59 2.71
C LEU A 132 -8.45 9.21 2.72
N PRO A 133 -9.48 8.62 2.08
CA PRO A 133 -10.84 9.18 2.14
C PRO A 133 -11.37 9.26 3.58
N VAL A 134 -11.11 8.24 4.40
CA VAL A 134 -11.54 8.22 5.81
C VAL A 134 -10.77 9.27 6.61
N PHE A 135 -9.46 9.42 6.36
CA PHE A 135 -8.63 10.47 6.97
C PHE A 135 -9.17 11.86 6.68
N PHE A 136 -9.44 12.20 5.42
CA PHE A 136 -9.93 13.53 5.05
C PHE A 136 -11.33 13.84 5.60
N LYS A 137 -12.15 12.82 5.87
CA LYS A 137 -13.50 12.99 6.43
C LYS A 137 -13.51 13.06 7.96
N HIS A 138 -12.73 12.22 8.64
CA HIS A 138 -12.89 11.96 10.07
C HIS A 138 -11.64 12.25 10.92
N GLY A 139 -10.53 12.68 10.30
CA GLY A 139 -9.25 12.91 10.96
C GLY A 139 -8.43 11.63 11.16
N TYR A 140 -7.21 11.78 11.70
CA TYR A 140 -6.24 10.67 11.78
C TYR A 140 -6.68 9.56 12.73
N MET A 141 -7.16 9.91 13.93
CA MET A 141 -7.49 8.90 14.96
C MET A 141 -8.57 7.94 14.48
N LYS A 142 -9.65 8.45 13.88
CA LYS A 142 -10.74 7.62 13.35
C LYS A 142 -10.31 6.82 12.13
N ALA A 143 -9.50 7.40 11.23
CA ALA A 143 -8.99 6.70 10.06
C ALA A 143 -8.05 5.55 10.43
N ARG A 144 -7.19 5.74 11.43
CA ARG A 144 -6.31 4.69 11.94
C ARG A 144 -7.13 3.53 12.52
N THR A 145 -8.10 3.80 13.38
CA THR A 145 -8.94 2.74 13.96
C THR A 145 -9.73 1.99 12.89
N PHE A 146 -10.33 2.71 11.94
CA PHE A 146 -11.03 2.09 10.81
C PHE A 146 -10.10 1.17 10.01
N GLN A 147 -8.90 1.63 9.68
CA GLN A 147 -7.92 0.85 8.92
C GLN A 147 -7.47 -0.40 9.67
N THR A 148 -7.23 -0.29 10.98
CA THR A 148 -6.85 -1.42 11.83
C THR A 148 -7.96 -2.48 11.86
N VAL A 149 -9.22 -2.07 12.06
CA VAL A 149 -10.37 -2.97 12.05
C VAL A 149 -10.53 -3.63 10.68
N PHE A 150 -10.36 -2.87 9.60
CA PHE A 150 -10.44 -3.36 8.24
C PHE A 150 -9.38 -4.45 7.96
N TYR A 151 -8.13 -4.24 8.36
CA TYR A 151 -7.07 -5.23 8.21
C TYR A 151 -7.25 -6.46 9.09
N ILE A 152 -7.72 -6.30 10.34
CA ILE A 152 -8.06 -7.43 11.21
C ILE A 152 -9.17 -8.26 10.56
N GLY A 153 -10.20 -7.61 10.01
CA GLY A 153 -11.27 -8.30 9.28
C GLY A 153 -10.75 -9.13 8.10
N ILE A 154 -9.88 -8.54 7.28
CA ILE A 154 -9.24 -9.25 6.15
C ILE A 154 -8.43 -10.45 6.65
N MET A 155 -7.65 -10.30 7.72
CA MET A 155 -6.84 -11.38 8.28
C MET A 155 -7.71 -12.54 8.78
N ILE A 156 -8.80 -12.26 9.49
CA ILE A 156 -9.74 -13.27 9.99
C ILE A 156 -10.38 -14.03 8.82
N ILE A 157 -10.84 -13.31 7.79
CA ILE A 157 -11.40 -13.92 6.58
C ILE A 157 -10.35 -14.79 5.88
N SER A 158 -9.11 -14.31 5.77
CA SER A 158 -8.01 -15.06 5.13
C SER A 158 -7.65 -16.34 5.87
N LEU A 159 -7.61 -16.34 7.20
CA LEU A 159 -7.32 -17.55 7.99
C LEU A 159 -8.48 -18.55 7.92
N SER A 160 -9.71 -18.06 8.03
CA SER A 160 -10.92 -18.89 8.06
C SER A 160 -11.29 -19.48 6.69
N LEU A 161 -10.89 -18.85 5.58
CA LEU A 161 -11.16 -19.32 4.22
C LEU A 161 -10.76 -20.79 4.00
N LYS A 162 -9.59 -21.21 4.51
CA LYS A 162 -9.12 -22.59 4.33
C LYS A 162 -10.01 -23.60 5.08
N SER A 163 -10.36 -23.32 6.34
CA SER A 163 -11.23 -24.23 7.11
C SER A 163 -12.66 -24.23 6.58
N ILE A 164 -13.17 -23.08 6.12
CA ILE A 164 -14.48 -22.98 5.46
C ILE A 164 -14.51 -23.83 4.20
N ILE A 165 -13.48 -23.76 3.34
CA ILE A 165 -13.40 -24.56 2.12
C ILE A 165 -13.35 -26.07 2.45
N GLU A 166 -12.59 -26.48 3.46
CA GLU A 166 -12.52 -27.89 3.89
C GLU A 166 -13.85 -28.39 4.47
N THR A 167 -14.57 -27.54 5.21
CA THR A 167 -15.89 -27.86 5.78
C THR A 167 -16.98 -27.94 4.71
N ILE A 168 -16.92 -27.09 3.68
CA ILE A 168 -17.85 -27.10 2.54
C ILE A 168 -17.61 -28.31 1.62
N LYS A 169 -16.35 -28.73 1.43
CA LYS A 169 -16.01 -29.94 0.66
C LYS A 169 -16.63 -31.22 1.24
N LEU A 170 -16.95 -31.24 2.54
CA LEU A 170 -17.57 -32.38 3.22
C LEU A 170 -19.10 -32.41 3.09
N SER A 171 -19.75 -31.32 2.66
CA SER A 171 -21.23 -31.20 2.64
C SER A 171 -21.84 -30.93 1.26
N VAL A 172 -21.04 -30.54 0.25
CA VAL A 172 -21.54 -30.18 -1.10
C VAL A 172 -20.67 -30.80 -2.19
N SER A 173 -21.29 -31.34 -3.25
CA SER A 173 -20.57 -31.86 -4.41
C SER A 173 -19.72 -30.74 -5.07
N ILE A 174 -18.44 -31.02 -5.27
CA ILE A 174 -17.39 -30.06 -5.69
C ILE A 174 -17.75 -29.25 -6.97
N SER A 175 -18.74 -29.67 -7.77
CA SER A 175 -19.13 -29.02 -9.02
C SER A 175 -19.75 -27.62 -8.84
N GLN A 176 -20.45 -27.34 -7.74
CA GLN A 176 -21.18 -26.07 -7.54
C GLN A 176 -20.33 -24.91 -7.00
N VAL A 177 -19.17 -25.17 -6.40
CA VAL A 177 -18.27 -24.14 -5.84
C VAL A 177 -17.03 -23.92 -6.71
N ARG A 178 -16.80 -24.83 -7.67
CA ARG A 178 -15.64 -24.78 -8.56
C ARG A 178 -15.55 -23.47 -9.35
N TRP A 179 -16.69 -22.93 -9.79
CA TRP A 179 -16.75 -21.65 -10.52
C TRP A 179 -16.23 -20.43 -9.74
N LEU A 180 -16.21 -20.47 -8.39
CA LEU A 180 -15.63 -19.40 -7.57
C LEU A 180 -14.12 -19.59 -7.36
N VAL A 181 -13.67 -20.84 -7.21
CA VAL A 181 -12.28 -21.16 -6.85
C VAL A 181 -11.36 -21.20 -8.08
N GLU A 182 -11.88 -21.68 -9.22
CA GLU A 182 -11.14 -21.82 -10.47
C GLU A 182 -10.64 -20.48 -11.04
N PRO A 183 -11.43 -19.39 -11.11
CA PRO A 183 -10.92 -18.08 -11.54
C PRO A 183 -9.89 -17.49 -10.58
N LEU A 184 -10.02 -17.71 -9.26
CA LEU A 184 -9.00 -17.29 -8.28
C LEU A 184 -7.68 -18.03 -8.48
N ASN A 185 -7.73 -19.33 -8.75
CA ASN A 185 -6.55 -20.16 -8.95
C ASN A 185 -5.86 -19.85 -10.30
N ILE A 186 -6.65 -19.56 -11.34
CA ILE A 186 -6.17 -19.08 -12.64
C ILE A 186 -5.50 -17.71 -12.46
N MET A 187 -6.11 -16.79 -11.72
CA MET A 187 -5.50 -15.50 -11.38
C MET A 187 -4.14 -15.70 -10.69
N ILE A 188 -4.07 -16.49 -9.61
CA ILE A 188 -2.82 -16.74 -8.89
C ILE A 188 -1.73 -17.32 -9.81
N LYS A 189 -2.07 -18.27 -10.70
CA LYS A 189 -1.12 -18.81 -11.69
C LYS A 189 -0.66 -17.78 -12.71
N ILE A 190 -1.56 -16.92 -13.17
CA ILE A 190 -1.24 -15.83 -14.09
C ILE A 190 -0.30 -14.82 -13.43
N PHE A 191 -0.57 -14.43 -12.17
CA PHE A 191 0.27 -13.53 -11.38
C PHE A 191 1.64 -14.12 -11.02
N SER A 192 1.72 -15.44 -10.82
CA SER A 192 2.98 -16.15 -10.56
C SER A 192 3.89 -16.19 -11.78
N LYS A 193 3.35 -16.05 -13.00
CA LYS A 193 4.15 -15.98 -14.21
C LYS A 193 4.72 -14.56 -14.31
N ASN A 194 6.04 -14.41 -14.24
CA ASN A 194 6.75 -13.12 -14.32
C ASN A 194 6.67 -12.52 -15.74
N ASN A 195 5.46 -12.12 -16.14
CA ASN A 195 5.14 -11.56 -17.45
C ASN A 195 5.08 -10.03 -17.33
N ILE A 196 5.90 -9.35 -18.13
CA ILE A 196 5.95 -7.88 -18.18
C ILE A 196 4.58 -7.28 -18.54
N MET A 197 3.87 -7.85 -19.53
CA MET A 197 2.55 -7.35 -19.94
C MET A 197 1.53 -7.33 -18.80
N LEU A 198 1.49 -8.39 -17.98
CA LEU A 198 0.59 -8.46 -16.83
C LEU A 198 0.95 -7.41 -15.78
N SER A 199 2.24 -7.22 -15.51
CA SER A 199 2.71 -6.24 -14.54
C SER A 199 2.29 -4.80 -14.92
N VAL A 200 2.32 -4.46 -16.22
CA VAL A 200 1.87 -3.14 -16.71
C VAL A 200 0.37 -2.95 -16.51
N VAL A 201 -0.45 -3.97 -16.80
CA VAL A 201 -1.91 -3.91 -16.60
C VAL A 201 -2.24 -3.69 -15.12
N VAL A 202 -1.54 -4.38 -14.23
CA VAL A 202 -1.71 -4.27 -12.77
C VAL A 202 -1.33 -2.86 -12.28
N ILE A 203 -0.25 -2.28 -12.83
CA ILE A 203 0.15 -0.91 -12.52
C ILE A 203 -0.91 0.08 -12.98
N LEU A 204 -1.42 -0.03 -14.21
CA LEU A 204 -2.51 0.83 -14.70
C LEU A 204 -3.76 0.72 -13.82
N PHE A 205 -4.14 -0.49 -13.45
CA PHE A 205 -5.28 -0.72 -12.56
C PHE A 205 -5.09 -0.07 -11.19
N SER A 206 -3.89 -0.18 -10.60
CA SER A 206 -3.58 0.46 -9.31
C SER A 206 -3.64 2.00 -9.38
N LEU A 207 -3.18 2.59 -10.49
CA LEU A 207 -3.30 4.03 -10.72
C LEU A 207 -4.76 4.46 -10.85
N ILE A 208 -5.59 3.69 -11.57
CA ILE A 208 -7.04 3.96 -11.68
C ILE A 208 -7.71 3.94 -10.30
N ILE A 209 -7.43 2.93 -9.47
CA ILE A 209 -7.96 2.85 -8.10
C ILE A 209 -7.56 4.10 -7.31
N SER A 210 -6.29 4.50 -7.38
CA SER A 210 -5.80 5.68 -6.67
C SER A 210 -6.45 6.97 -7.15
N ALA A 211 -6.71 7.11 -8.45
CA ALA A 211 -7.35 8.27 -9.05
C ALA A 211 -8.82 8.39 -8.64
N ILE A 212 -9.57 7.28 -8.68
CA ILE A 212 -10.97 7.24 -8.23
C ILE A 212 -11.04 7.63 -6.74
N SER A 213 -10.16 7.06 -5.92
CA SER A 213 -10.12 7.39 -4.50
C SER A 213 -9.73 8.86 -4.24
N ALA A 214 -8.80 9.42 -5.02
CA ALA A 214 -8.47 10.84 -4.97
C ALA A 214 -9.70 11.71 -5.24
N MET A 215 -10.49 11.40 -6.28
CA MET A 215 -11.73 12.14 -6.58
C MET A 215 -12.75 12.06 -5.44
N VAL A 216 -12.94 10.89 -4.85
CA VAL A 216 -13.83 10.70 -3.69
C VAL A 216 -13.34 11.52 -2.50
N SER A 217 -12.05 11.46 -2.20
CA SER A 217 -11.47 12.18 -1.06
C SER A 217 -11.51 13.70 -1.21
N VAL A 218 -11.42 14.25 -2.43
CA VAL A 218 -11.64 15.70 -2.67
C VAL A 218 -13.05 16.10 -2.27
N ARG A 219 -14.07 15.34 -2.69
CA ARG A 219 -15.47 15.61 -2.32
C ARG A 219 -15.66 15.54 -0.81
N LEU A 220 -15.12 14.49 -0.18
CA LEU A 220 -15.22 14.32 1.27
C LEU A 220 -14.57 15.48 2.02
N TYR A 221 -13.38 15.92 1.60
CA TYR A 221 -12.66 17.02 2.24
C TYR A 221 -13.40 18.35 2.14
N GLN A 222 -14.10 18.61 1.02
CA GLN A 222 -14.96 19.78 0.86
C GLN A 222 -16.19 19.74 1.78
N THR A 223 -16.82 18.57 1.93
CA THR A 223 -18.00 18.39 2.79
C THR A 223 -17.69 18.28 4.29
N ALA A 224 -16.44 17.98 4.67
CA ALA A 224 -16.08 17.60 6.03
C ALA A 224 -16.05 18.76 7.05
N LYS A 225 -16.41 20.00 6.66
CA LYS A 225 -16.72 21.14 7.55
C LYS A 225 -17.11 22.38 6.71
N SER A 226 -18.42 22.57 6.53
CA SER A 226 -19.10 23.84 6.84
C SER A 226 -19.55 23.75 8.29
#